data_AF-A0A938H8Z9-F1
#
_entry.id   AF-A0A938H8Z9-F1
#
_cell.length_a   1.000
_cell.length_b   1.000
_cell.length_c   1.000
_cell.angle_alpha   90.00
_cell.angle_beta   90.00
_cell.angle_gamma   90.00
#
_symmetry.space_group_name_H-M   'P 1'
#
loop_
_entity.id
_entity.type
_entity.pdbx_description
1 polymer ?
#
loop_
_entity_poly.entity_id
_entity_poly.type
_entity_poly.pdbx_seq_one_letter_code
_entity_poly.pdbx_strand_id
1 'polypeptide(L)'
;MEGVDLSKPGERERVVAEIKVIEEQRRAAAIARAKELGLPVRIEKPGGGVSEVADIDENGQLLYRTTYNLHAAISTGANLIRQTLPYSLSGNGIKVGVWDGGLVRNTHVEFSTSRVVHMNSTNLLDHATHVAGTIGASGISSSAKGMAPGVAIDSYDWNDDIIEMTSAGAASASDASRIPISNHSYGLTTQTNDAAYMGRYTLDAAKNDALLASAPFYLPFWGAGNDQQRLNAKGGFQSITFEALAKNVLTIGNV
;
A
#
# COMPACT_ATOMS: atom_id res chain seq x y z
N MET A 1 -24.72 10.04 -22.77
CA MET A 1 -25.29 9.59 -21.48
C MET A 1 -26.20 10.64 -20.83
N GLU A 2 -26.48 11.78 -21.46
CA GLU A 2 -27.46 12.74 -20.91
C GLU A 2 -28.88 12.15 -20.92
N GLY A 3 -29.61 12.30 -19.81
CA GLY A 3 -31.02 11.94 -19.70
C GLY A 3 -31.35 10.51 -19.26
N VAL A 4 -30.37 9.70 -18.84
CA VAL A 4 -30.62 8.33 -18.34
C VAL A 4 -30.84 8.30 -16.83
N ASP A 5 -31.94 7.70 -16.38
CA ASP A 5 -32.27 7.52 -14.95
C ASP A 5 -31.60 6.27 -14.37
N LEU A 6 -30.43 6.47 -13.75
CA LEU A 6 -29.62 5.40 -13.13
C LEU A 6 -30.22 4.81 -11.85
N SER A 7 -31.33 5.36 -11.34
CA SER A 7 -32.04 4.76 -10.20
C SER A 7 -32.74 3.45 -10.59
N LYS A 8 -33.05 3.27 -11.88
CA LYS A 8 -33.63 2.04 -12.43
C LYS A 8 -32.55 0.97 -12.65
N PRO A 9 -32.65 -0.21 -12.01
CA PRO A 9 -31.62 -1.25 -12.11
C PRO A 9 -31.28 -1.68 -13.54
N GLY A 10 -32.28 -1.86 -14.41
CA GLY A 10 -32.04 -2.26 -15.80
C GLY A 10 -31.32 -1.19 -16.65
N GLU A 11 -31.63 0.09 -16.43
CA GLU A 11 -30.90 1.18 -17.10
C GLU A 11 -29.48 1.32 -16.58
N ARG A 12 -29.27 1.11 -15.28
CA ARG A 12 -27.94 1.08 -14.67
C ARG A 12 -27.08 -0.04 -15.26
N GLU A 13 -27.61 -1.25 -15.36
CA GLU A 13 -26.90 -2.39 -15.93
C GLU A 13 -26.51 -2.15 -17.39
N ARG A 14 -27.43 -1.59 -18.20
CA ARG A 14 -27.16 -1.21 -19.59
C ARG A 14 -26.05 -0.17 -19.69
N VAL A 15 -26.14 0.91 -18.91
CA VAL A 15 -25.12 1.99 -18.91
C VAL A 15 -23.76 1.48 -18.44
N VAL A 16 -23.73 0.61 -17.42
CA VAL A 16 -22.48 -0.02 -16.96
C VAL A 16 -21.85 -0.87 -18.07
N ALA A 17 -22.65 -1.65 -18.79
CA ALA A 17 -22.16 -2.45 -19.92
C ALA A 17 -21.61 -1.57 -21.06
N GLU A 18 -22.30 -0.48 -21.40
CA GLU A 18 -21.85 0.49 -22.42
C GLU A 18 -20.54 1.19 -22.00
N ILE A 19 -20.47 1.71 -20.77
CA ILE A 19 -19.25 2.33 -20.22
C ILE A 19 -18.09 1.35 -20.21
N LYS A 20 -18.34 0.09 -19.80
CA LYS A 20 -17.31 -0.93 -19.74
C LYS A 20 -16.67 -1.18 -21.10
N VAL A 21 -17.48 -1.33 -22.15
CA VAL A 21 -16.97 -1.52 -23.52
C VAL A 21 -16.15 -0.33 -23.97
N ILE A 22 -16.61 0.90 -23.71
CA ILE A 22 -15.90 2.14 -24.07
C ILE A 22 -14.54 2.21 -23.35
N GLU A 23 -14.51 1.98 -22.04
CA GLU A 23 -13.28 2.06 -21.23
C GLU A 23 -12.28 0.95 -21.58
N GLU A 24 -12.76 -0.26 -21.88
CA GLU A 24 -11.91 -1.37 -22.35
C GLU A 24 -11.27 -1.04 -23.71
N GLN A 25 -12.02 -0.46 -24.64
CA GLN A 25 -11.50 -0.03 -25.94
C GLN A 25 -10.47 1.10 -25.81
N ARG A 26 -10.76 2.13 -25.00
CA ARG A 26 -9.82 3.25 -24.75
C ARG A 26 -8.52 2.76 -24.12
N ARG A 27 -8.62 1.91 -23.10
CA ARG A 27 -7.45 1.33 -22.44
C ARG A 27 -6.64 0.45 -23.40
N ALA A 28 -7.29 -0.38 -24.21
CA ALA A 28 -6.60 -1.21 -25.20
C ALA A 28 -5.85 -0.37 -26.24
N ALA A 29 -6.46 0.72 -26.73
CA ALA A 29 -5.83 1.66 -27.64
C ALA A 29 -4.61 2.35 -27.00
N ALA A 30 -4.74 2.83 -25.74
CA ALA A 30 -3.65 3.45 -25.00
C ALA A 30 -2.47 2.50 -24.76
N ILE A 31 -2.74 1.22 -24.43
CA ILE A 31 -1.72 0.19 -24.27
C ILE A 31 -1.02 -0.12 -25.60
N ALA A 32 -1.78 -0.27 -26.68
CA ALA A 32 -1.22 -0.52 -28.01
C ALA A 32 -0.30 0.63 -28.43
N ARG A 33 -0.76 1.88 -28.24
CA ARG A 33 0.03 3.08 -28.54
C ARG A 33 1.29 3.21 -27.68
N ALA A 34 1.21 2.89 -26.38
CA ALA A 34 2.39 2.84 -25.52
C ALA A 34 3.44 1.85 -26.04
N LYS A 35 3.00 0.65 -26.47
CA LYS A 35 3.89 -0.36 -27.06
C LYS A 35 4.52 0.10 -28.39
N GLU A 36 3.73 0.71 -29.28
CA GLU A 36 4.24 1.28 -30.55
C GLU A 36 5.31 2.35 -30.32
N LEU A 37 5.10 3.21 -29.33
CA LEU A 37 6.03 4.29 -28.98
C LEU A 37 7.24 3.82 -28.15
N GLY A 38 7.30 2.53 -27.80
CA GLY A 38 8.34 1.99 -26.92
C GLY A 38 8.26 2.54 -25.48
N LEU A 39 7.09 3.05 -25.08
CA LEU A 39 6.86 3.63 -23.76
C LEU A 39 6.28 2.58 -22.79
N PRO A 40 6.65 2.63 -21.50
CA PRO A 40 6.19 1.67 -20.51
C PRO A 40 4.68 1.81 -20.23
N VAL A 41 3.94 0.71 -20.36
CA VAL A 41 2.50 0.64 -20.01
C VAL A 41 2.27 0.91 -18.52
N ARG A 42 3.22 0.47 -17.69
CA ARG A 42 3.25 0.68 -16.25
C ARG A 42 4.65 1.13 -15.86
N ILE A 43 4.70 2.21 -15.10
CA ILE A 43 5.91 2.80 -14.54
C ILE A 43 5.80 2.64 -13.03
N GLU A 44 6.76 1.95 -12.46
CA GLU A 44 7.01 2.02 -11.02
C GLU A 44 7.87 3.26 -10.79
N LYS A 45 7.34 4.21 -10.02
CA LYS A 45 7.99 5.49 -9.75
C LYS A 45 8.96 5.36 -8.58
N PRO A 46 9.92 6.29 -8.47
CA PRO A 46 10.63 6.52 -7.22
C PRO A 46 9.61 6.73 -6.10
N GLY A 47 9.82 6.03 -4.98
CA GLY A 47 8.79 5.83 -3.98
C GLY A 47 8.12 4.46 -4.04
N GLY A 48 7.78 3.86 -5.18
CA GLY A 48 6.83 2.73 -5.22
C GLY A 48 5.40 3.15 -5.54
N GLY A 49 5.20 4.42 -5.92
CA GLY A 49 4.00 4.85 -6.61
C GLY A 49 3.90 4.19 -7.99
N VAL A 50 2.69 3.89 -8.44
CA VAL A 50 2.45 3.30 -9.75
C VAL A 50 1.86 4.35 -10.67
N SER A 51 2.43 4.44 -11.87
CA SER A 51 1.79 5.10 -12.99
C SER A 51 1.43 4.08 -14.06
N GLU A 52 0.19 4.05 -14.49
CA GLU A 52 -0.26 3.19 -15.59
C GLU A 52 -0.88 4.04 -16.68
N VAL A 53 -0.63 3.67 -17.93
CA VAL A 53 -1.28 4.29 -19.08
C VAL A 53 -2.80 4.09 -18.96
N ALA A 54 -3.51 5.20 -18.98
CA ALA A 54 -4.96 5.24 -18.79
C ALA A 54 -5.70 5.53 -20.10
N ASP A 55 -5.14 6.39 -20.94
CA ASP A 55 -5.85 6.91 -22.11
C ASP A 55 -4.90 7.60 -23.10
N ILE A 56 -5.46 8.09 -24.22
CA ILE A 56 -4.81 8.95 -25.20
C ILE A 56 -5.60 10.27 -25.28
N ASP A 57 -4.91 11.41 -25.24
CA ASP A 57 -5.56 12.71 -25.44
C ASP A 57 -5.90 12.99 -26.92
N GLU A 58 -6.59 14.10 -27.16
CA GLU A 58 -6.98 14.54 -28.51
C GLU A 58 -5.79 14.79 -29.46
N ASN A 59 -4.58 14.96 -28.92
CA ASN A 59 -3.34 15.19 -29.67
C ASN A 59 -2.52 13.91 -29.86
N GLY A 60 -3.02 12.75 -29.41
CA GLY A 60 -2.32 11.47 -29.53
C GLY A 60 -1.27 11.22 -28.44
N GLN A 61 -1.24 12.02 -27.37
CA GLN A 61 -0.33 11.83 -26.23
C GLN A 61 -0.91 10.86 -25.20
N LEU A 62 -0.05 10.06 -24.59
CA LEU A 62 -0.45 9.09 -23.57
C LEU A 62 -0.69 9.80 -22.23
N LEU A 63 -1.85 9.52 -21.63
CA LEU A 63 -2.21 9.96 -20.30
C LEU A 63 -1.96 8.84 -19.30
N TYR A 64 -1.22 9.14 -18.22
CA TYR A 64 -0.93 8.18 -17.16
C TYR A 64 -1.74 8.50 -15.89
N ARG A 65 -2.42 7.50 -15.34
CA ARG A 65 -2.98 7.57 -13.98
C ARG A 65 -1.86 7.30 -12.99
N THR A 66 -1.74 8.12 -11.95
CA THR A 66 -0.71 7.98 -10.91
C THR A 66 -1.37 7.79 -9.55
N THR A 67 -0.85 6.88 -8.73
CA THR A 67 -1.27 6.74 -7.32
C THR A 67 -0.86 7.96 -6.49
N TYR A 68 -1.82 8.59 -5.82
CA TYR A 68 -1.57 9.70 -4.88
C TYR A 68 -2.16 9.39 -3.51
N ASN A 69 -1.43 9.73 -2.44
CA ASN A 69 -1.88 9.57 -1.06
C ASN A 69 -3.14 10.38 -0.76
N LEU A 70 -3.31 11.53 -1.40
CA LEU A 70 -4.52 12.34 -1.24
C LEU A 70 -5.80 11.56 -1.60
N HIS A 71 -5.80 10.80 -2.70
CA HIS A 71 -6.97 10.02 -3.09
C HIS A 71 -7.21 8.84 -2.14
N ALA A 72 -6.15 8.16 -1.71
CA ALA A 72 -6.27 7.12 -0.68
C ALA A 72 -6.80 7.69 0.66
N ALA A 73 -6.39 8.90 1.04
CA ALA A 73 -6.87 9.58 2.24
C ALA A 73 -8.35 9.96 2.14
N ILE A 74 -8.83 10.32 0.95
CA ILE A 74 -10.25 10.58 0.68
C ILE A 74 -11.05 9.28 0.77
N SER A 75 -10.60 8.22 0.10
CA SER A 75 -11.30 6.92 0.10
C SER A 75 -11.43 6.30 1.49
N THR A 76 -10.44 6.50 2.35
CA THR A 76 -10.43 6.01 3.74
C THR A 76 -11.05 6.98 4.74
N GLY A 77 -11.37 8.21 4.33
CA GLY A 77 -11.86 9.28 5.22
C GLY A 77 -10.78 9.89 6.14
N ALA A 78 -9.52 9.48 6.03
CA ALA A 78 -8.42 10.04 6.81
C ALA A 78 -8.28 11.56 6.62
N ASN A 79 -8.56 12.05 5.41
CA ASN A 79 -8.57 13.48 5.10
C ASN A 79 -9.56 14.29 5.97
N LEU A 80 -10.67 13.66 6.41
CA LEU A 80 -11.73 14.31 7.17
C LEU A 80 -11.39 14.45 8.66
N ILE A 81 -10.50 13.61 9.19
CA ILE A 81 -10.26 13.51 10.64
C ILE A 81 -8.87 13.97 11.08
N ARG A 82 -7.88 13.96 10.18
CA ARG A 82 -6.47 14.22 10.55
C ARG A 82 -6.16 15.63 11.04
N GLN A 83 -6.94 16.62 10.62
CA GLN A 83 -6.74 18.05 10.94
C GLN A 83 -8.04 18.80 11.21
N THR A 84 -9.16 18.08 11.34
CA THR A 84 -10.48 18.68 11.53
C THR A 84 -10.90 18.50 12.98
N LEU A 85 -11.28 19.60 13.64
CA LEU A 85 -11.90 19.54 14.97
C LEU A 85 -13.25 18.80 14.89
N PRO A 86 -13.63 18.05 15.94
CA PRO A 86 -12.95 17.89 17.22
C PRO A 86 -11.88 16.78 17.25
N TYR A 87 -11.65 16.07 16.14
CA TYR A 87 -10.81 14.87 16.09
C TYR A 87 -9.31 15.21 16.09
N SER A 88 -8.86 16.01 15.12
CA SER A 88 -7.45 16.40 14.95
C SER A 88 -6.47 15.22 15.05
N LEU A 89 -6.83 14.07 14.47
CA LEU A 89 -6.12 12.79 14.59
C LEU A 89 -4.93 12.71 13.63
N SER A 90 -3.89 13.49 13.90
CA SER A 90 -2.69 13.52 13.06
C SER A 90 -1.73 12.35 13.31
N GLY A 91 -1.91 11.59 14.39
CA GLY A 91 -0.97 10.56 14.84
C GLY A 91 0.19 11.10 15.67
N ASN A 92 0.16 12.37 16.07
CA ASN A 92 1.18 12.96 16.93
C ASN A 92 1.36 12.17 18.24
N GLY A 93 2.61 11.84 18.58
CA GLY A 93 2.96 11.04 19.75
C GLY A 93 2.87 9.53 19.54
N ILE A 94 2.47 9.08 18.34
CA ILE A 94 2.50 7.66 17.96
C ILE A 94 3.71 7.38 17.08
N LYS A 95 4.39 6.28 17.38
CA LYS A 95 5.46 5.72 16.57
C LYS A 95 4.92 4.60 15.70
N VAL A 96 5.30 4.58 14.43
CA VAL A 96 4.95 3.53 13.46
C VAL A 96 6.22 2.85 12.99
N GLY A 97 6.22 1.52 12.99
CA GLY A 97 7.31 0.75 12.37
C GLY A 97 7.04 0.52 10.89
N VAL A 98 8.06 0.69 10.05
CA VAL A 98 8.00 0.37 8.62
C VAL A 98 9.14 -0.60 8.31
N TRP A 99 8.78 -1.84 8.00
CA TRP A 99 9.70 -2.85 7.47
C TRP A 99 9.50 -2.96 5.97
N ASP A 100 10.60 -2.96 5.23
CA ASP A 100 10.59 -3.00 3.76
C ASP A 100 11.91 -3.58 3.21
N GLY A 101 12.09 -3.66 1.90
CA GLY A 101 13.34 -4.16 1.29
C GLY A 101 14.58 -3.26 1.52
N GLY A 102 14.39 -2.11 2.13
CA GLY A 102 15.43 -1.16 2.51
C GLY A 102 14.85 0.01 3.29
N LEU A 103 15.66 1.03 3.56
CA LEU A 103 15.27 2.11 4.47
C LEU A 103 14.54 3.26 3.75
N VAL A 104 13.65 3.92 4.48
CA VAL A 104 12.99 5.16 4.06
C VAL A 104 14.04 6.26 3.87
N ARG A 105 13.95 7.03 2.79
CA ARG A 105 14.77 8.24 2.60
C ARG A 105 14.35 9.33 3.59
N ASN A 106 14.95 9.33 4.77
CA ASN A 106 14.70 10.31 5.84
C ASN A 106 15.09 11.76 5.50
N THR A 107 15.79 11.97 4.39
CA THR A 107 16.13 13.30 3.83
C THR A 107 15.09 13.80 2.82
N HIS A 108 14.05 13.03 2.51
CA HIS A 108 13.01 13.45 1.59
C HIS A 108 12.20 14.61 2.20
N VAL A 109 11.88 15.63 1.39
CA VAL A 109 11.27 16.89 1.88
C VAL A 109 10.00 16.66 2.71
N GLU A 110 9.19 15.65 2.34
CA GLU A 110 7.97 15.29 3.07
C GLU A 110 8.21 14.76 4.48
N PHE A 111 9.43 14.31 4.81
CA PHE A 111 9.85 13.90 6.15
C PHE A 111 10.84 14.93 6.67
N SER A 112 10.40 15.81 7.57
CA SER A 112 11.33 16.63 8.35
C SER A 112 12.42 15.73 8.96
N THR A 113 13.64 16.25 9.06
CA THR A 113 14.88 15.49 9.30
C THR A 113 14.90 14.54 10.51
N SER A 114 13.97 14.68 11.46
CA SER A 114 13.86 13.85 12.67
C SER A 114 12.67 12.88 12.72
N ARG A 115 11.75 12.89 11.75
CA ARG A 115 10.53 12.06 11.81
C ARG A 115 10.74 10.62 11.42
N VAL A 116 11.82 10.31 10.70
CA VAL A 116 12.17 8.97 10.26
C VAL A 116 13.52 8.61 10.88
N VAL A 117 13.54 7.57 11.69
CA VAL A 117 14.75 7.02 12.32
C VAL A 117 15.10 5.71 11.65
N HIS A 118 16.37 5.54 11.26
CA HIS A 118 16.88 4.28 10.73
C HIS A 118 17.28 3.36 11.88
N MET A 119 16.74 2.15 11.88
CA MET A 119 17.02 1.15 12.92
C MET A 119 18.02 0.09 12.46
N ASN A 120 18.25 -0.01 11.16
CA ASN A 120 19.29 -0.83 10.54
C ASN A 120 20.29 0.02 9.74
N SER A 121 21.35 -0.62 9.25
CA SER A 121 22.36 -0.01 8.38
C SER A 121 22.32 -0.66 6.99
N THR A 122 21.31 -0.32 6.19
CA THR A 122 21.18 -0.77 4.80
C THR A 122 20.92 0.40 3.86
N ASN A 123 20.80 0.11 2.56
CA ASN A 123 20.54 1.11 1.54
C ASN A 123 19.13 1.69 1.64
N LEU A 124 18.99 2.94 1.20
CA LEU A 124 17.69 3.55 1.00
C LEU A 124 16.96 2.86 -0.15
N LEU A 125 15.66 2.67 0.01
CA LEU A 125 14.80 2.11 -1.02
C LEU A 125 13.67 3.08 -1.34
N ASP A 126 13.43 3.24 -2.64
CA ASP A 126 12.33 4.03 -3.15
C ASP A 126 11.01 3.49 -2.60
N HIS A 127 10.73 2.19 -2.76
CA HIS A 127 9.53 1.51 -2.25
C HIS A 127 9.20 1.86 -0.78
N ALA A 128 10.17 1.70 0.12
CA ALA A 128 10.05 2.05 1.54
C ALA A 128 9.62 3.53 1.73
N THR A 129 10.16 4.43 0.92
CA THR A 129 9.90 5.88 1.01
C THR A 129 8.45 6.23 0.68
N HIS A 130 7.79 5.61 -0.30
CA HIS A 130 6.36 5.88 -0.54
C HIS A 130 5.45 5.16 0.44
N VAL A 131 5.83 3.97 0.90
CA VAL A 131 5.11 3.29 1.99
C VAL A 131 5.04 4.23 3.20
N ALA A 132 6.19 4.73 3.65
CA ALA A 132 6.26 5.73 4.71
C ALA A 132 5.54 7.04 4.35
N GLY A 133 5.52 7.42 3.07
CA GLY A 133 4.83 8.62 2.60
C GLY A 133 3.32 8.51 2.71
N THR A 134 2.79 7.33 2.38
CA THR A 134 1.36 6.99 2.51
C THR A 134 0.93 7.08 3.96
N ILE A 135 1.77 6.58 4.87
CA ILE A 135 1.53 6.61 6.31
C ILE A 135 1.60 8.04 6.83
N GLY A 136 2.73 8.73 6.61
CA GLY A 136 3.09 9.91 7.40
C GLY A 136 3.79 11.04 6.66
N ALA A 137 3.67 11.18 5.34
CA ALA A 137 4.16 12.40 4.67
C ALA A 137 3.47 13.66 5.23
N SER A 138 4.24 14.73 5.46
CA SER A 138 3.73 15.96 6.08
C SER A 138 2.71 16.70 5.19
N GLY A 139 2.82 16.50 3.87
CA GLY A 139 1.98 17.15 2.88
C GLY A 139 2.48 18.52 2.47
N ILE A 140 3.81 18.70 2.38
CA ILE A 140 4.40 19.90 1.76
C ILE A 140 3.88 20.00 0.32
N SER A 141 3.89 18.88 -0.39
CA SER A 141 3.03 18.64 -1.52
C SER A 141 1.68 18.12 -1.03
N SER A 142 0.62 18.87 -1.28
CA SER A 142 -0.74 18.54 -0.82
C SER A 142 -1.24 17.18 -1.34
N SER A 143 -0.79 16.76 -2.53
CA SER A 143 -1.12 15.46 -3.12
C SER A 143 -0.38 14.28 -2.47
N ALA A 144 0.72 14.54 -1.77
CA ALA A 144 1.55 13.53 -1.12
C ALA A 144 1.18 13.27 0.34
N LYS A 145 0.35 14.13 0.96
CA LYS A 145 0.06 14.10 2.40
C LYS A 145 -0.47 12.75 2.88
N GLY A 146 0.25 12.14 3.83
CA GLY A 146 -0.07 10.84 4.39
C GLY A 146 -1.30 10.86 5.29
N MET A 147 -1.74 9.66 5.70
CA MET A 147 -2.96 9.50 6.51
C MET A 147 -2.79 10.11 7.90
N ALA A 148 -1.63 9.88 8.52
CA ALA A 148 -1.27 10.33 9.86
C ALA A 148 0.02 11.17 9.80
N PRO A 149 -0.04 12.44 9.35
CA PRO A 149 1.15 13.25 9.06
C PRO A 149 2.02 13.59 10.30
N GLY A 150 1.51 13.35 11.51
CA GLY A 150 2.18 13.63 12.78
C GLY A 150 2.91 12.44 13.41
N VAL A 151 2.87 11.24 12.82
CA VAL A 151 3.58 10.08 13.38
C VAL A 151 5.10 10.22 13.28
N ALA A 152 5.80 9.58 14.21
CA ALA A 152 7.20 9.21 14.06
C ALA A 152 7.30 7.84 13.36
N ILE A 153 8.35 7.62 12.58
CA ILE A 153 8.56 6.39 11.81
C ILE A 153 9.92 5.80 12.19
N ASP A 154 9.90 4.57 12.68
CA ASP A 154 11.09 3.74 12.83
C ASP A 154 11.17 2.86 11.56
N SER A 155 12.23 3.03 10.77
CA SER A 155 12.42 2.36 9.48
C SER A 155 13.42 1.22 9.64
N TYR A 156 13.00 0.06 9.18
CA TYR A 156 13.73 -1.20 9.22
C TYR A 156 13.82 -1.82 7.83
N ASP A 157 14.78 -2.72 7.65
CA ASP A 157 14.77 -3.65 6.52
C ASP A 157 14.17 -5.01 6.92
N TRP A 158 13.75 -5.80 5.94
CA TRP A 158 12.97 -7.02 6.18
C TRP A 158 13.77 -8.23 6.69
N ASN A 159 15.11 -8.15 6.81
CA ASN A 159 15.94 -9.37 6.91
C ASN A 159 15.78 -10.08 8.26
N ASP A 160 15.54 -9.32 9.34
CA ASP A 160 15.40 -9.82 10.71
C ASP A 160 14.05 -9.42 11.33
N ASP A 161 13.01 -9.29 10.49
CA ASP A 161 11.73 -8.68 10.85
C ASP A 161 11.10 -9.27 12.13
N ILE A 162 10.99 -10.58 12.27
CA ILE A 162 10.42 -11.22 13.47
C ILE A 162 11.20 -10.85 14.73
N ILE A 163 12.54 -10.81 14.66
CA ILE A 163 13.40 -10.49 15.81
C ILE A 163 13.20 -9.02 16.20
N GLU A 164 13.21 -8.15 15.21
CA GLU A 164 13.06 -6.71 15.40
C GLU A 164 11.66 -6.33 15.88
N MET A 165 10.62 -6.91 15.29
CA MET A 165 9.24 -6.79 15.72
C MET A 165 9.08 -7.25 17.18
N THR A 166 9.70 -8.37 17.55
CA THR A 166 9.69 -8.87 18.94
C THR A 166 10.33 -7.87 19.90
N SER A 167 11.42 -7.22 19.48
CA SER A 167 12.11 -6.23 20.30
C SER A 167 11.36 -4.90 20.36
N ALA A 168 10.79 -4.44 19.25
CA ALA A 168 10.28 -3.08 19.10
C ALA A 168 8.77 -2.95 19.40
N GLY A 169 8.00 -4.03 19.24
CA GLY A 169 6.55 -4.05 19.41
C GLY A 169 6.09 -3.71 20.84
N ALA A 170 4.98 -3.00 20.94
CA ALA A 170 4.40 -2.63 22.24
C ALA A 170 3.68 -3.82 22.88
N ALA A 171 4.18 -4.27 24.03
CA ALA A 171 3.51 -5.26 24.86
C ALA A 171 2.53 -4.64 25.89
N SER A 172 2.51 -3.32 26.03
CA SER A 172 1.65 -2.56 26.94
C SER A 172 1.15 -1.25 26.30
N ALA A 173 -0.08 -0.85 26.62
CA ALA A 173 -0.68 0.40 26.15
C ALA A 173 0.09 1.66 26.55
N SER A 174 0.82 1.61 27.68
CA SER A 174 1.46 2.78 28.28
C SER A 174 2.90 3.00 27.83
N ASP A 175 3.49 2.08 27.08
CA ASP A 175 4.88 2.19 26.62
C ASP A 175 4.97 2.96 25.31
N ALA A 176 4.99 4.29 25.43
CA ALA A 176 5.11 5.20 24.29
C ALA A 176 6.48 5.13 23.57
N SER A 177 7.47 4.39 24.10
CA SER A 177 8.77 4.21 23.44
C SER A 177 8.74 3.12 22.36
N ARG A 178 7.74 2.23 22.43
CA ARG A 178 7.56 1.06 21.57
C ARG A 178 6.61 1.33 20.41
N ILE A 179 6.55 0.37 19.49
CA ILE A 179 5.77 0.44 18.26
C ILE A 179 4.42 -0.24 18.48
N PRO A 180 3.30 0.50 18.59
CA PRO A 180 1.97 -0.10 18.66
C PRO A 180 1.42 -0.54 17.30
N ILE A 181 1.90 0.04 16.20
CA ILE A 181 1.40 -0.25 14.84
C ILE A 181 2.59 -0.31 13.87
N SER A 182 2.60 -1.29 12.98
CA SER A 182 3.60 -1.37 11.91
C SER A 182 3.00 -1.71 10.55
N ASN A 183 3.76 -1.44 9.50
CA ASN A 183 3.43 -1.79 8.13
C ASN A 183 4.52 -2.67 7.51
N HIS A 184 4.07 -3.71 6.80
CA HIS A 184 4.89 -4.70 6.11
C HIS A 184 4.36 -4.87 4.68
N SER A 185 4.90 -4.07 3.74
CA SER A 185 4.46 -4.03 2.33
C SER A 185 5.30 -4.94 1.43
N TYR A 186 5.61 -6.13 1.93
CA TYR A 186 6.40 -7.14 1.23
C TYR A 186 5.81 -8.53 1.45
N GLY A 187 6.28 -9.49 0.66
CA GLY A 187 5.88 -10.87 0.76
C GLY A 187 6.56 -11.69 -0.32
N LEU A 188 6.36 -13.00 -0.27
CA LEU A 188 6.94 -13.89 -1.27
C LEU A 188 6.20 -13.77 -2.60
N THR A 189 6.97 -13.46 -3.65
CA THR A 189 6.56 -13.67 -5.03
C THR A 189 7.05 -15.03 -5.50
N THR A 190 6.15 -15.91 -5.94
CA THR A 190 6.56 -17.21 -6.51
C THR A 190 7.00 -16.99 -7.97
N GLN A 191 8.28 -17.20 -8.27
CA GLN A 191 8.84 -17.07 -9.63
C GLN A 191 8.38 -18.18 -10.59
N THR A 192 7.88 -19.27 -10.04
CA THR A 192 7.20 -20.35 -10.75
C THR A 192 5.84 -20.53 -10.09
N ASN A 193 4.89 -21.06 -10.85
CA ASN A 193 3.57 -21.58 -10.53
C ASN A 193 3.52 -22.62 -9.38
N ASP A 194 4.42 -22.50 -8.41
CA ASP A 194 4.52 -23.28 -7.18
C ASP A 194 3.43 -22.83 -6.21
N ALA A 195 2.20 -23.16 -6.60
CA ALA A 195 1.00 -22.94 -5.83
C ALA A 195 0.99 -23.71 -4.49
N ALA A 196 2.10 -24.37 -4.16
CA ALA A 196 2.36 -25.01 -2.89
C ALA A 196 2.54 -24.02 -1.72
N TYR A 197 2.86 -22.75 -1.95
CA TYR A 197 3.03 -21.76 -0.86
C TYR A 197 1.86 -20.79 -0.71
N MET A 198 0.91 -20.84 -1.64
CA MET A 198 -0.24 -19.96 -1.72
C MET A 198 -1.37 -20.43 -0.80
N GLY A 199 -1.90 -19.52 0.02
CA GLY A 199 -2.96 -19.82 0.98
C GLY A 199 -2.54 -20.78 2.11
N ARG A 200 -1.24 -21.01 2.31
CA ARG A 200 -0.73 -21.90 3.36
C ARG A 200 -0.24 -21.14 4.58
N TYR A 201 -0.76 -21.51 5.74
CA TYR A 201 -0.23 -21.08 7.01
C TYR A 201 1.16 -21.69 7.23
N THR A 202 2.20 -20.86 7.12
CA THR A 202 3.60 -21.29 7.19
C THR A 202 4.18 -21.15 8.60
N LEU A 203 5.42 -21.61 8.78
CA LEU A 203 6.14 -21.42 10.04
C LEU A 203 6.29 -19.94 10.40
N ASP A 204 6.52 -19.06 9.44
CA ASP A 204 6.70 -17.63 9.72
C ASP A 204 5.37 -16.94 10.06
N ALA A 205 4.26 -17.36 9.45
CA ALA A 205 2.92 -16.99 9.91
C ALA A 205 2.65 -17.44 11.36
N ALA A 206 3.10 -18.65 11.72
CA ALA A 206 2.98 -19.16 13.09
C ALA A 206 3.84 -18.38 14.10
N LYS A 207 5.06 -17.98 13.72
CA LYS A 207 5.93 -17.13 14.56
C LYS A 207 5.31 -15.76 14.79
N ASN A 208 4.78 -15.13 13.74
CA ASN A 208 4.05 -13.87 13.86
C ASN A 208 2.86 -14.00 14.82
N ASP A 209 2.06 -15.05 14.70
CA ASP A 209 0.95 -15.27 15.63
C ASP A 209 1.40 -15.43 17.08
N ALA A 210 2.48 -16.18 17.32
CA ALA A 210 3.04 -16.39 18.66
C ALA A 210 3.57 -15.08 19.27
N LEU A 211 4.25 -14.25 18.47
CA LEU A 211 4.69 -12.91 18.86
C LEU A 211 3.49 -12.04 19.24
N LEU A 212 2.49 -11.94 18.36
CA LEU A 212 1.37 -11.02 18.53
C LEU A 212 0.40 -11.45 19.63
N ALA A 213 0.33 -12.76 19.93
CA ALA A 213 -0.33 -13.25 21.14
C ALA A 213 0.38 -12.78 22.42
N SER A 214 1.70 -12.54 22.35
CA SER A 214 2.54 -12.11 23.48
C SER A 214 2.71 -10.59 23.57
N ALA A 215 2.36 -9.85 22.50
CA ALA A 215 2.43 -8.39 22.41
C ALA A 215 1.06 -7.79 22.04
N PRO A 216 0.07 -7.79 22.96
CA PRO A 216 -1.33 -7.50 22.63
C PRO A 216 -1.61 -6.04 22.25
N PHE A 217 -0.63 -5.13 22.42
CA PHE A 217 -0.74 -3.72 22.03
C PHE A 217 0.03 -3.40 20.74
N TYR A 218 0.45 -4.43 20.01
CA TYR A 218 1.14 -4.32 18.74
C TYR A 218 0.30 -4.91 17.61
N LEU A 219 0.00 -4.10 16.59
CA LEU A 219 -0.78 -4.50 15.42
C LEU A 219 0.01 -4.29 14.12
N PRO A 220 0.52 -5.36 13.50
CA PRO A 220 1.12 -5.30 12.17
C PRO A 220 0.06 -5.34 11.07
N PHE A 221 0.27 -4.50 10.05
CA PHE A 221 -0.48 -4.49 8.81
C PHE A 221 0.39 -5.12 7.72
N TRP A 222 -0.13 -6.14 7.03
CA TRP A 222 0.62 -6.87 6.02
C TRP A 222 -0.06 -6.81 4.65
N GLY A 223 0.71 -6.59 3.59
CA GLY A 223 0.18 -6.62 2.23
C GLY A 223 -0.26 -8.02 1.82
N ALA A 224 -1.45 -8.17 1.22
CA ALA A 224 -1.97 -9.47 0.78
C ALA A 224 -1.19 -10.10 -0.41
N GLY A 225 -0.33 -9.34 -1.07
CA GLY A 225 0.42 -9.76 -2.26
C GLY A 225 -0.23 -9.36 -3.59
N ASN A 226 0.53 -9.45 -4.68
CA ASN A 226 0.16 -8.96 -6.01
C ASN A 226 0.05 -10.08 -7.06
N ASP A 227 -0.07 -11.34 -6.63
CA ASP A 227 0.05 -12.53 -7.48
C ASP A 227 -1.28 -13.02 -8.07
N GLN A 228 -2.39 -12.32 -7.86
CA GLN A 228 -3.72 -12.76 -8.31
C GLN A 228 -3.75 -13.09 -9.82
N GLN A 229 -3.13 -12.26 -10.65
CA GLN A 229 -3.06 -12.43 -12.11
C GLN A 229 -2.10 -13.54 -12.58
N ARG A 230 -1.32 -14.13 -11.66
CA ARG A 230 -0.44 -15.27 -11.94
C ARG A 230 -1.13 -16.61 -11.67
N LEU A 231 -2.32 -16.61 -11.06
CA LEU A 231 -3.07 -17.80 -10.63
C LEU A 231 -4.42 -17.98 -11.30
N ASN A 232 -4.51 -17.58 -12.56
CA ASN A 232 -5.75 -17.59 -13.34
C ASN A 232 -6.34 -19.02 -13.42
N ALA A 233 -5.47 -20.04 -13.49
CA ALA A 233 -5.85 -21.44 -13.50
C ALA A 233 -6.53 -21.92 -12.20
N LYS A 234 -6.38 -21.19 -11.09
CA LYS A 234 -7.05 -21.43 -9.80
C LYS A 234 -8.20 -20.44 -9.53
N GLY A 235 -8.67 -19.73 -10.57
CA GLY A 235 -9.72 -18.73 -10.44
C GLY A 235 -9.29 -17.43 -9.76
N GLY A 236 -7.98 -17.19 -9.59
CA GLY A 236 -7.47 -16.00 -8.91
C GLY A 236 -7.72 -15.96 -7.40
N PHE A 237 -8.09 -17.09 -6.78
CA PHE A 237 -8.23 -17.22 -5.33
C PHE A 237 -6.98 -17.88 -4.71
N GLN A 238 -6.83 -17.75 -3.39
CA GLN A 238 -5.68 -18.28 -2.60
C GLN A 238 -4.33 -17.63 -2.92
N SER A 239 -4.29 -16.43 -3.52
CA SER A 239 -3.04 -15.75 -3.86
C SER A 239 -2.33 -15.06 -2.69
N ILE A 240 -2.91 -15.10 -1.49
CA ILE A 240 -2.25 -14.56 -0.28
C ILE A 240 -1.10 -15.49 0.08
N THR A 241 0.04 -14.90 0.41
CA THR A 241 1.26 -15.64 0.75
C THR A 241 1.69 -15.39 2.19
N PHE A 242 2.30 -16.43 2.76
CA PHE A 242 3.25 -16.33 3.86
C PHE A 242 2.76 -15.56 5.11
N GLU A 243 3.43 -14.50 5.54
CA GLU A 243 3.11 -13.78 6.79
C GLU A 243 1.73 -13.11 6.77
N ALA A 244 1.23 -12.75 5.58
CA ALA A 244 -0.11 -12.22 5.41
C ALA A 244 -1.22 -13.25 5.66
N LEU A 245 -0.87 -14.51 5.93
CA LEU A 245 -1.79 -15.58 6.39
C LEU A 245 -1.76 -15.80 7.90
N ALA A 246 -0.95 -15.04 8.66
CA ALA A 246 -1.01 -15.05 10.11
C ALA A 246 -2.41 -14.63 10.59
N LYS A 247 -2.90 -15.22 11.68
CA LYS A 247 -4.24 -14.97 12.20
C LYS A 247 -4.34 -13.65 12.96
N ASN A 248 -3.21 -13.18 13.51
CA ASN A 248 -3.13 -12.03 14.41
C ASN A 248 -2.59 -10.76 13.71
N VAL A 249 -2.40 -10.78 12.39
CA VAL A 249 -2.07 -9.58 11.59
C VAL A 249 -3.32 -9.04 10.92
N LEU A 250 -3.26 -7.77 10.50
CA LEU A 250 -4.29 -7.20 9.64
C LEU A 250 -3.81 -7.22 8.18
N THR A 251 -4.32 -8.17 7.41
CA THR A 251 -3.97 -8.33 5.99
C THR A 251 -4.74 -7.37 5.11
N ILE A 252 -4.04 -6.60 4.27
CA ILE A 252 -4.58 -5.52 3.45
C ILE A 252 -4.53 -5.91 1.96
N GLY A 253 -5.72 -5.98 1.34
CA GLY A 253 -5.88 -6.07 -0.11
C GLY A 253 -6.01 -4.69 -0.76
N ASN A 254 -5.83 -4.64 -2.08
CA ASN A 254 -6.06 -3.45 -2.89
C ASN A 254 -7.46 -3.50 -3.54
N VAL A 255 -8.12 -2.35 -3.72
CA VAL A 255 -9.46 -2.18 -4.30
C VAL A 255 -9.46 -1.31 -5.55
#